data_AF-A0A3C0MZQ6-F1
#
_entry.id   AF-A0A3C0MZQ6-F1
#
_cell.length_a   1.000
_cell.length_b   1.000
_cell.length_c   1.000
_cell.angle_alpha   90.00
_cell.angle_beta   90.00
_cell.angle_gamma   90.00
#
_symmetry.space_group_name_H-M   'P 1'
#
loop_
_entity.id
_entity.type
_entity.pdbx_description
1 polymer ?
#
loop_
_entity_poly.entity_id
_entity_poly.type
_entity_poly.pdbx_seq_one_letter_code
_entity_poly.pdbx_strand_id
1 'polypeptide(L)'
;MREETYVFLRKFFFWLMLIAFLSVTPLVVLFSLGYKFNWDTKKFLKTGAITIETFPKDAAIILDNERMDRVTPAIFREVAPRTYPLILEKEGFYPYKKIIEVNPSSITKVDVVLLPKPGYAQKVDFDANVYRFFLVRHIFGEKIIAFTGSGVFQLGGDFKNARMICAQDLGPEFAAGLGGLEEYNNGFIFWDSHHVWMLEFPEAQREVCADILLVYKADEKIQKVFLGIKDKYAIVHDGRKVVAVDIQNPAASFLVRRLISSVAAVYYDSRSEVLYFRDKAAGTDTYSIFRIELMPVIGERKEYEEGP
;
A
#
# COMPACT_ATOMS: atom_id res chain seq x y z
N MET A 1 -0.73 87.51 13.97
CA MET A 1 -0.26 86.56 12.94
C MET A 1 -0.90 86.98 11.63
N ARG A 2 -0.12 87.32 10.60
CA ARG A 2 -0.63 87.79 9.30
C ARG A 2 -1.41 86.66 8.62
N GLU A 3 -2.64 86.94 8.14
CA GLU A 3 -3.50 85.96 7.47
C GLU A 3 -2.78 85.19 6.34
N GLU A 4 -1.84 85.84 5.66
CA GLU A 4 -1.01 85.24 4.62
C GLU A 4 -0.17 84.04 5.11
N THR A 5 0.34 84.09 6.35
CA THR A 5 1.14 83.01 6.93
C THR A 5 0.27 81.78 7.22
N TYR A 6 -0.98 81.99 7.64
CA TYR A 6 -1.93 80.90 7.91
C TYR A 6 -2.36 80.19 6.61
N VAL A 7 -2.66 80.97 5.56
CA VAL A 7 -3.03 80.41 4.25
C VAL A 7 -1.87 79.62 3.63
N PHE A 8 -0.63 80.10 3.78
CA PHE A 8 0.57 79.40 3.32
C PHE A 8 0.80 78.09 4.08
N LEU A 9 0.73 78.12 5.41
CA LEU A 9 0.95 76.93 6.25
C LEU A 9 -0.11 75.84 6.00
N ARG A 10 -1.38 76.23 5.80
CA ARG A 10 -2.46 75.30 5.43
C ARG A 10 -2.18 74.60 4.09
N LYS A 11 -1.71 75.35 3.08
CA LYS A 11 -1.33 74.78 1.77
C LYS A 11 -0.13 73.85 1.90
N PHE A 12 0.87 74.21 2.70
CA PHE A 12 2.05 73.37 2.94
C PHE A 12 1.66 72.02 3.57
N PHE A 13 0.90 72.02 4.67
CA PHE A 13 0.46 70.78 5.30
C PHE A 13 -0.44 69.94 4.40
N PHE A 14 -1.31 70.58 3.61
CA PHE A 14 -2.13 69.87 2.63
C PHE A 14 -1.27 69.15 1.59
N TRP A 15 -0.31 69.83 0.96
CA TRP A 15 0.57 69.21 -0.03
C TRP A 15 1.50 68.16 0.59
N LEU A 16 2.01 68.39 1.80
CA LEU A 16 2.82 67.41 2.55
C LEU A 16 2.03 66.12 2.79
N MET A 17 0.80 66.24 3.32
CA MET A 17 -0.09 65.10 3.58
C MET A 17 -0.51 64.41 2.28
N LEU A 18 -0.76 65.17 1.20
CA LEU A 18 -1.11 64.62 -0.10
C LEU A 18 0.06 63.82 -0.71
N ILE A 19 1.28 64.35 -0.65
CA ILE A 19 2.48 63.65 -1.14
C ILE A 19 2.77 62.42 -0.27
N ALA A 20 2.65 62.56 1.05
CA ALA A 20 2.78 61.44 1.98
C ALA A 20 1.75 60.35 1.67
N PHE A 21 0.48 60.72 1.46
CA PHE A 21 -0.58 59.79 1.09
C PHE A 21 -0.30 59.10 -0.25
N LEU A 22 0.11 59.86 -1.28
CA LEU A 22 0.42 59.33 -2.60
C LEU A 22 1.67 58.43 -2.61
N SER A 23 2.56 58.56 -1.62
CA SER A 23 3.77 57.73 -1.51
C SER A 23 3.57 56.51 -0.60
N VAL A 24 2.96 56.71 0.58
CA VAL A 24 2.76 55.67 1.58
C VAL A 24 1.67 54.69 1.16
N THR A 25 0.58 55.16 0.55
CA THR A 25 -0.55 54.27 0.18
C THR A 25 -0.12 53.19 -0.83
N PRO A 26 0.57 53.50 -1.94
CA PRO A 26 1.08 52.46 -2.84
C PRO A 26 2.07 51.50 -2.16
N LEU A 27 2.92 51.99 -1.25
CA LEU A 27 3.85 51.13 -0.49
C LEU A 27 3.10 50.14 0.41
N VAL A 28 2.06 50.59 1.11
CA VAL A 28 1.21 49.75 1.96
C VAL A 28 0.44 48.73 1.11
N VAL A 29 -0.10 49.14 -0.05
CA VAL A 29 -0.79 48.22 -0.98
C VAL A 29 0.16 47.15 -1.51
N LEU A 30 1.37 47.53 -1.94
CA LEU A 30 2.39 46.59 -2.40
C LEU A 30 2.78 45.59 -1.30
N PHE A 31 2.98 46.08 -0.07
CA PHE A 31 3.27 45.23 1.09
C PHE A 31 2.11 44.25 1.37
N SER A 32 0.87 44.73 1.35
CA SER A 32 -0.32 43.89 1.54
C SER A 32 -0.54 42.86 0.43
N LEU A 33 -0.02 43.11 -0.78
CA LEU A 33 -0.03 42.17 -1.91
C LEU A 33 1.15 41.18 -1.89
N GLY A 34 2.01 41.24 -0.86
CA GLY A 34 3.15 40.34 -0.69
C GLY A 34 4.38 40.70 -1.53
N TYR A 35 4.48 41.95 -2.01
CA TYR A 35 5.69 42.46 -2.65
C TYR A 35 6.70 42.90 -1.59
N LYS A 36 7.93 42.39 -1.69
CA LYS A 36 9.08 42.85 -0.91
C LYS A 36 10.14 43.43 -1.82
N PHE A 37 10.79 44.51 -1.36
CA PHE A 37 11.92 45.09 -2.05
C PHE A 37 13.16 44.22 -1.81
N ASN A 38 13.71 43.66 -2.87
CA ASN A 38 14.96 42.92 -2.81
C ASN A 38 16.12 43.89 -3.15
N TRP A 39 17.01 44.10 -2.18
CA TRP A 39 18.10 45.07 -2.29
C TRP A 39 19.18 44.63 -3.29
N ASP A 40 19.39 43.32 -3.46
CA ASP A 40 20.38 42.77 -4.38
C ASP A 40 19.97 42.95 -5.85
N THR A 41 18.68 42.81 -6.14
CA THR A 41 18.12 42.91 -7.50
C THR A 41 17.49 44.27 -7.80
N LYS A 42 17.35 45.14 -6.79
CA LYS A 42 16.65 46.44 -6.84
C LYS A 42 15.23 46.34 -7.44
N LYS A 43 14.55 45.22 -7.20
CA LYS A 43 13.20 44.93 -7.72
C LYS A 43 12.24 44.55 -6.59
N PHE A 44 10.96 44.86 -6.81
CA PHE A 44 9.88 44.33 -5.98
C PHE A 44 9.56 42.90 -6.41
N LEU A 45 9.78 41.93 -5.53
CA LEU A 45 9.50 40.52 -5.76
C LEU A 45 8.32 40.09 -4.90
N LYS A 46 7.39 39.36 -5.52
CA LYS A 46 6.27 38.76 -4.80
C LYS A 46 6.72 37.45 -4.18
N THR A 47 6.60 37.30 -2.87
CA THR A 47 7.09 36.11 -2.16
C THR A 47 6.17 34.90 -2.34
N GLY A 48 6.71 33.70 -2.15
CA GLY A 48 5.94 32.47 -2.00
C GLY A 48 5.85 32.03 -0.54
N ALA A 49 5.28 30.85 -0.32
CA ALA A 49 5.33 30.15 0.96
C ALA A 49 5.72 28.70 0.76
N ILE A 50 6.30 28.08 1.78
CA ILE A 50 6.62 26.65 1.80
C ILE A 50 5.85 26.03 2.97
N THR A 51 5.16 24.93 2.73
CA THR A 51 4.59 24.07 3.77
C THR A 51 5.32 22.75 3.76
N ILE A 52 5.90 22.36 4.90
CA ILE A 52 6.69 21.14 5.04
C ILE A 52 6.06 20.25 6.10
N GLU A 53 5.67 19.05 5.70
CA GLU A 53 5.06 18.02 6.54
C GLU A 53 5.85 16.72 6.40
N THR A 54 6.04 16.01 7.51
CA THR A 54 6.64 14.67 7.48
C THR A 54 5.82 13.67 8.29
N PHE A 55 5.92 12.41 7.88
CA PHE A 55 5.52 11.27 8.68
C PHE A 55 6.73 10.36 8.94
N PRO A 56 7.13 10.12 10.21
CA PRO A 56 6.63 10.77 11.43
C PRO A 56 6.92 12.28 11.50
N LYS A 57 6.18 13.00 12.36
CA LYS A 57 6.37 14.44 12.65
C LYS A 57 7.68 14.70 13.40
N ASP A 58 8.00 15.97 13.64
CA ASP A 58 9.17 16.43 14.40
C ASP A 58 10.51 16.06 13.73
N ALA A 59 10.59 16.26 12.42
CA ALA A 59 11.85 16.22 11.70
C ALA A 59 12.50 17.61 11.68
N ALA A 60 13.82 17.65 11.89
CA ALA A 60 14.61 18.86 11.74
C ALA A 60 14.62 19.31 10.27
N ILE A 61 14.49 20.61 10.05
CA ILE A 61 14.42 21.22 8.72
C ILE A 61 15.71 21.98 8.48
N ILE A 62 16.46 21.59 7.46
CA ILE A 62 17.57 22.37 6.92
C ILE A 62 17.15 22.91 5.55
N LEU A 63 16.97 24.21 5.46
CA LEU A 63 16.56 24.90 4.23
C LEU A 63 17.70 25.82 3.81
N ASP A 64 18.13 25.71 2.55
CA ASP A 64 19.26 26.48 2.02
C ASP A 64 20.58 26.30 2.78
N ASN A 65 20.84 25.09 3.26
CA ASN A 65 21.98 24.77 4.12
C ASN A 65 21.95 25.45 5.50
N GLU A 66 20.86 26.11 5.88
CA GLU A 66 20.65 26.66 7.21
C GLU A 66 19.67 25.79 8.01
N ARG A 67 20.04 25.47 9.26
CA ARG A 67 19.16 24.72 10.16
C ARG A 67 18.11 25.68 10.72
N MET A 68 16.84 25.33 10.54
CA MET A 68 15.72 26.13 11.03
C MET A 68 15.44 25.79 12.50
N ASP A 69 14.99 26.78 13.28
CA ASP A 69 14.58 26.59 14.68
C ASP A 69 13.28 25.79 14.85
N ARG A 70 12.60 25.49 13.73
CA ARG A 70 11.32 24.78 13.69
C ARG A 70 11.51 23.37 13.16
N VAL A 71 10.69 22.45 13.66
CA VAL A 71 10.56 21.08 13.17
C VAL A 71 9.26 20.91 12.38
N THR A 72 9.15 19.85 11.60
CA THR A 72 7.92 19.53 10.86
C THR A 72 6.77 19.15 11.81
N PRO A 73 5.51 19.52 11.52
CA PRO A 73 5.07 20.34 10.40
C PRO A 73 5.41 21.83 10.58
N ALA A 74 5.88 22.49 9.51
CA ALA A 74 6.25 23.90 9.52
C ALA A 74 5.78 24.64 8.27
N ILE A 75 5.44 25.92 8.45
CA ILE A 75 5.10 26.85 7.36
C ILE A 75 6.09 28.01 7.37
N PHE A 76 6.76 28.21 6.24
CA PHE A 76 7.62 29.35 5.97
C PHE A 76 6.89 30.30 5.04
N ARG A 77 6.53 31.48 5.56
CA ARG A 77 5.90 32.55 4.77
C ARG A 77 6.97 33.49 4.25
N GLU A 78 6.62 34.25 3.22
CA GLU A 78 7.45 35.32 2.69
C GLU A 78 8.81 34.85 2.13
N VAL A 79 8.83 33.66 1.54
CA VAL A 79 10.04 33.05 0.97
C VAL A 79 10.33 33.64 -0.41
N ALA A 80 11.57 34.05 -0.66
CA ALA A 80 11.96 34.61 -1.95
C ALA A 80 11.84 33.54 -3.06
N PRO A 81 11.27 33.86 -4.24
CA PRO A 81 11.15 32.89 -5.32
C PRO A 81 12.52 32.47 -5.87
N ARG A 82 12.87 31.20 -5.71
CA ARG A 82 14.06 30.51 -6.27
C ARG A 82 14.00 29.03 -5.93
N THR A 83 15.06 28.30 -6.28
CA THR A 83 15.29 26.94 -5.80
C THR A 83 16.02 26.93 -4.45
N TYR A 84 15.63 26.00 -3.58
CA TYR A 84 16.20 25.79 -2.26
C TYR A 84 16.56 24.31 -2.08
N PRO A 85 17.78 23.96 -1.66
CA PRO A 85 18.06 22.63 -1.14
C PRO A 85 17.36 22.48 0.21
N LEU A 86 16.60 21.40 0.36
CA LEU A 86 15.89 21.02 1.57
C LEU A 86 16.46 19.67 2.05
N ILE A 87 16.83 19.61 3.33
CA ILE A 87 17.18 18.38 4.03
C ILE A 87 16.24 18.23 5.23
N LEU A 88 15.64 17.06 5.37
CA LEU A 88 14.81 16.69 6.52
C LEU A 88 15.48 15.56 7.28
N GLU A 89 15.69 15.74 8.58
CA GLU A 89 16.42 14.79 9.42
C GLU A 89 15.62 14.41 10.65
N LYS A 90 15.58 13.10 10.95
CA LYS A 90 15.01 12.59 12.19
C LYS A 90 15.86 11.41 12.69
N GLU A 91 16.06 11.34 13.99
CA GLU A 91 16.79 10.24 14.61
C GLU A 91 16.12 8.89 14.32
N GLY A 92 16.91 7.90 13.93
CA GLY A 92 16.40 6.59 13.51
C GLY A 92 15.85 6.55 12.08
N PHE A 93 15.93 7.63 11.30
CA PHE A 93 15.46 7.70 9.89
C PHE A 93 16.59 8.08 8.94
N TYR A 94 16.43 7.73 7.66
CA TYR A 94 17.31 8.23 6.60
C TYR A 94 17.02 9.72 6.33
N PRO A 95 18.07 10.55 6.13
CA PRO A 95 17.87 11.95 5.79
C PRO A 95 17.23 12.06 4.40
N TYR A 96 16.20 12.89 4.28
CA TYR A 96 15.54 13.15 3.00
C TYR A 96 16.10 14.44 2.38
N LYS A 97 16.60 14.36 1.16
CA LYS A 97 17.17 15.51 0.43
C LYS A 97 16.33 15.79 -0.81
N LYS A 98 15.93 17.04 -1.01
CA LYS A 98 15.16 17.48 -2.18
C LYS A 98 15.50 18.92 -2.54
N ILE A 99 15.54 19.23 -3.82
CA ILE A 99 15.56 20.62 -4.30
C ILE A 99 14.10 21.04 -4.51
N ILE A 100 13.67 22.10 -3.85
CA ILE A 100 12.31 22.64 -3.97
C ILE A 100 12.34 23.98 -4.70
N GLU A 101 11.38 24.20 -5.59
CA GLU A 101 11.20 25.47 -6.29
C GLU A 101 10.08 26.26 -5.62
N VAL A 102 10.37 27.52 -5.30
CA VAL A 102 9.40 28.47 -4.75
C VAL A 102 9.01 29.45 -5.83
N ASN A 103 7.72 29.45 -6.16
CA ASN A 103 7.13 30.36 -7.14
C ASN A 103 6.44 31.54 -6.46
N PRO A 104 6.45 32.74 -7.08
CA PRO A 104 5.81 33.93 -6.52
C PRO A 104 4.30 33.73 -6.37
N SER A 105 3.74 34.17 -5.24
CA SER A 105 2.30 33.99 -4.90
C SER A 105 1.83 32.54 -4.78
N SER A 106 2.73 31.57 -4.76
CA SER A 106 2.39 30.15 -4.69
C SER A 106 2.84 29.53 -3.37
N ILE A 107 2.18 28.44 -2.98
CA ILE A 107 2.54 27.62 -1.84
C ILE A 107 3.21 26.35 -2.39
N THR A 108 4.49 26.17 -2.09
CA THR A 108 5.22 24.93 -2.36
C THR A 108 4.95 23.94 -1.22
N LYS A 109 4.16 22.89 -1.48
CA LYS A 109 3.89 21.83 -0.50
C LYS A 109 4.96 20.73 -0.60
N VAL A 110 5.54 20.37 0.54
CA VAL A 110 6.46 19.25 0.73
C VAL A 110 5.81 18.32 1.75
N ASP A 111 5.45 17.12 1.31
CA ASP A 111 4.83 16.09 2.14
C ASP A 111 5.66 14.81 1.96
N VAL A 112 6.32 14.36 3.03
CA VAL A 112 7.37 13.34 2.97
C VAL A 112 7.19 12.29 4.04
N VAL A 113 7.13 11.02 3.63
CA VAL A 113 7.26 9.89 4.53
C VAL A 113 8.75 9.57 4.69
N LEU A 114 9.28 9.68 5.91
CA LEU A 114 10.66 9.33 6.20
C LEU A 114 10.79 7.82 6.37
N LEU A 115 11.81 7.25 5.74
CA LEU A 115 12.11 5.83 5.88
C LEU A 115 12.95 5.59 7.13
N PRO A 116 12.51 4.72 8.07
CA PRO A 116 13.32 4.35 9.21
C PRO A 116 14.59 3.65 8.73
N LYS A 117 15.70 3.92 9.40
CA LYS A 117 16.90 3.09 9.29
C LYS A 117 16.55 1.70 9.82
N PRO A 118 16.97 0.62 9.15
CA PRO A 118 16.72 -0.72 9.64
C PRO A 118 17.30 -0.82 11.06
N GLY A 119 16.46 -1.19 12.02
CA GLY A 119 16.91 -1.58 13.35
C GLY A 119 17.65 -2.92 13.29
N TYR A 120 18.17 -3.35 14.43
CA TYR A 120 18.70 -4.71 14.56
C TYR A 120 17.56 -5.72 14.45
N ALA A 121 17.75 -6.74 13.61
CA ALA A 121 16.82 -7.86 13.53
C ALA A 121 16.73 -8.53 14.91
N GLN A 122 15.52 -8.61 15.46
CA GLN A 122 15.28 -9.30 16.72
C GLN A 122 15.02 -10.78 16.41
N LYS A 123 15.82 -11.67 16.99
CA LYS A 123 15.49 -13.10 16.99
C LYS A 123 14.25 -13.29 17.85
N VAL A 124 13.22 -13.87 17.26
CA VAL A 124 12.02 -14.28 17.97
C VAL A 124 12.36 -15.40 18.96
N ASP A 125 11.76 -15.37 20.14
CA ASP A 125 11.84 -16.43 21.15
C ASP A 125 10.97 -17.62 20.74
N PHE A 126 11.39 -18.33 19.69
CA PHE A 126 10.75 -19.52 19.15
C PHE A 126 11.83 -20.55 18.84
N ASP A 127 11.82 -21.65 19.60
CA ASP A 127 12.85 -22.68 19.55
C ASP A 127 12.48 -23.80 18.55
N ALA A 128 12.49 -23.46 17.26
CA ALA A 128 12.35 -24.44 16.19
C ALA A 128 13.17 -24.02 14.96
N ASN A 129 13.68 -25.00 14.22
CA ASN A 129 14.35 -24.76 12.95
C ASN A 129 13.28 -24.51 11.86
N VAL A 130 12.99 -23.24 11.58
CA VAL A 130 11.96 -22.84 10.60
C VAL A 130 12.52 -22.94 9.19
N TYR A 131 11.96 -23.84 8.39
CA TYR A 131 12.30 -23.97 6.97
C TYR A 131 11.51 -22.99 6.11
N ARG A 132 10.23 -22.77 6.46
CA ARG A 132 9.36 -21.82 5.76
C ARG A 132 8.24 -21.33 6.66
N PHE A 133 7.73 -20.14 6.38
CA PHE A 133 6.50 -19.66 7.00
C PHE A 133 5.60 -18.92 6.00
N PHE A 134 4.32 -18.83 6.33
CA PHE A 134 3.32 -18.05 5.61
C PHE A 134 2.59 -17.13 6.58
N LEU A 135 2.40 -15.87 6.18
CA LEU A 135 1.59 -14.91 6.91
C LEU A 135 0.14 -15.01 6.40
N VAL A 136 -0.78 -15.35 7.29
CA VAL A 136 -2.21 -15.42 7.03
C VAL A 136 -2.89 -14.24 7.71
N ARG A 137 -3.60 -13.42 6.93
CA ARG A 137 -4.27 -12.22 7.44
C ARG A 137 -5.74 -12.50 7.70
N HIS A 138 -6.16 -12.34 8.94
CA HIS A 138 -7.55 -12.46 9.35
C HIS A 138 -8.09 -11.11 9.86
N ILE A 139 -9.41 -10.95 9.87
CA ILE A 139 -10.08 -9.76 10.44
C ILE A 139 -9.76 -9.54 11.94
N PHE A 140 -9.28 -10.58 12.62
CA PHE A 140 -8.96 -10.57 14.06
C PHE A 140 -7.45 -10.47 14.34
N GLY A 141 -6.61 -10.37 13.32
CA GLY A 141 -5.16 -10.28 13.45
C GLY A 141 -4.39 -11.11 12.42
N GLU A 142 -3.08 -11.04 12.51
CA GLU A 142 -2.18 -11.84 11.68
C GLU A 142 -1.82 -13.14 12.38
N LYS A 143 -1.84 -14.23 11.62
CA LYS A 143 -1.34 -15.55 12.02
C LYS A 143 -0.15 -15.92 11.14
N ILE A 144 0.75 -16.73 11.67
CA ILE A 144 1.90 -17.27 10.95
C ILE A 144 1.81 -18.79 11.00
N ILE A 145 1.81 -19.43 9.83
CA ILE A 145 1.95 -20.88 9.73
C ILE A 145 3.41 -21.18 9.39
N ALA A 146 4.14 -21.83 10.29
CA ALA A 146 5.56 -22.14 10.16
C ALA A 146 5.76 -23.65 9.97
N PHE A 147 6.46 -24.03 8.90
CA PHE A 147 6.94 -25.37 8.62
C PHE A 147 8.35 -25.50 9.18
N THR A 148 8.53 -26.40 10.14
CA THR A 148 9.76 -26.53 10.93
C THR A 148 10.27 -27.96 10.95
N GLY A 149 11.52 -28.15 11.39
CA GLY A 149 12.10 -29.49 11.61
C GLY A 149 11.45 -30.32 12.72
N SER A 150 10.50 -29.75 13.46
CA SER A 150 9.74 -30.46 14.51
C SER A 150 8.25 -30.59 14.21
N GLY A 151 7.78 -30.05 13.08
CA GLY A 151 6.36 -29.99 12.77
C GLY A 151 5.90 -28.66 12.16
N VAL A 152 4.58 -28.55 11.99
CA VAL A 152 3.91 -27.33 11.57
C VAL A 152 3.37 -26.60 12.79
N PHE A 153 3.68 -25.32 12.91
CA PHE A 153 3.26 -24.45 14.00
C PHE A 153 2.39 -23.31 13.51
N GLN A 154 1.43 -22.91 14.34
CA GLN A 154 0.70 -21.66 14.22
C GLN A 154 1.22 -20.68 15.27
N LEU A 155 1.58 -19.46 14.87
CA LEU A 155 1.99 -18.39 15.76
C LEU A 155 1.09 -17.17 15.55
N GLY A 156 0.88 -16.37 16.59
CA GLY A 156 0.35 -15.02 16.44
C GLY A 156 1.37 -14.10 15.75
N GLY A 157 0.91 -13.01 15.12
CA GLY A 157 1.80 -12.00 14.51
C GLY A 157 2.76 -11.30 15.50
N ASP A 158 2.51 -11.43 16.80
CA ASP A 158 3.40 -10.98 17.89
C ASP A 158 4.47 -12.03 18.27
N PHE A 159 4.43 -13.21 17.64
CA PHE A 159 5.27 -14.37 17.86
C PHE A 159 5.25 -14.99 19.26
N LYS A 160 4.35 -14.58 20.17
CA LYS A 160 4.33 -15.08 21.55
C LYS A 160 3.52 -16.36 21.75
N ASN A 161 2.57 -16.61 20.87
CA ASN A 161 1.58 -17.68 21.03
C ASN A 161 1.77 -18.78 19.99
N ALA A 162 2.88 -19.52 20.10
CA ALA A 162 3.16 -20.66 19.23
C ALA A 162 2.39 -21.91 19.67
N ARG A 163 1.62 -22.51 18.76
CA ARG A 163 0.90 -23.77 18.94
C ARG A 163 1.34 -24.74 17.85
N MET A 164 1.75 -25.94 18.23
CA MET A 164 1.98 -27.01 17.27
C MET A 164 0.63 -27.48 16.70
N ILE A 165 0.53 -27.52 15.37
CA ILE A 165 -0.64 -28.01 14.64
C ILE A 165 -0.43 -29.48 14.25
N CYS A 166 0.78 -29.81 13.83
CA CYS A 166 1.13 -31.15 13.41
C CYS A 166 2.59 -31.48 13.76
N ALA A 167 2.81 -32.57 14.48
CA ALA A 167 4.12 -33.12 14.85
C ALA A 167 4.78 -33.96 13.73
N GLN A 168 4.69 -33.52 12.47
CA GLN A 168 5.33 -34.18 11.33
C GLN A 168 6.36 -33.24 10.70
N ASP A 169 7.64 -33.65 10.70
CA ASP A 169 8.67 -32.98 9.92
C ASP A 169 8.50 -33.34 8.44
N LEU A 170 8.28 -32.33 7.61
CA LEU A 170 8.16 -32.49 6.15
C LEU A 170 9.52 -32.33 5.44
N GLY A 171 10.55 -31.92 6.17
CA GLY A 171 11.89 -31.69 5.66
C GLY A 171 12.06 -30.32 5.00
N PRO A 172 13.32 -29.82 4.93
CA PRO A 172 13.62 -28.49 4.42
C PRO A 172 13.33 -28.35 2.92
N GLU A 173 13.59 -29.39 2.11
CA GLU A 173 13.38 -29.34 0.66
C GLU A 173 11.89 -29.21 0.30
N PHE A 174 11.04 -30.01 0.95
CA PHE A 174 9.58 -29.94 0.78
C PHE A 174 9.05 -28.56 1.18
N ALA A 175 9.40 -28.10 2.40
CA ALA A 175 8.96 -26.81 2.90
C ALA A 175 9.43 -25.66 2.01
N ALA A 176 10.70 -25.67 1.57
CA ALA A 176 11.24 -24.68 0.65
C ALA A 176 10.56 -24.69 -0.73
N GLY A 177 10.03 -25.85 -1.17
CA GLY A 177 9.34 -26.00 -2.45
C GLY A 177 7.91 -25.44 -2.50
N LEU A 178 7.29 -25.14 -1.36
CA LEU A 178 5.93 -24.63 -1.32
C LEU A 178 5.75 -23.33 -2.15
N GLY A 179 4.55 -23.04 -2.62
CA GLY A 179 4.22 -21.86 -3.42
C GLY A 179 3.31 -20.90 -2.67
N GLY A 180 2.42 -21.43 -1.83
CA GLY A 180 1.43 -20.66 -1.11
C GLY A 180 0.63 -21.51 -0.14
N LEU A 181 -0.24 -20.83 0.60
CA LEU A 181 -1.13 -21.38 1.61
C LEU A 181 -2.38 -20.49 1.72
N GLU A 182 -3.55 -21.10 1.84
CA GLU A 182 -4.80 -20.41 2.18
C GLU A 182 -5.53 -21.13 3.31
N GLU A 183 -5.94 -20.37 4.34
CA GLU A 183 -6.64 -20.88 5.52
C GLU A 183 -8.17 -20.82 5.30
N TYR A 184 -8.86 -21.87 5.72
CA TYR A 184 -10.32 -21.95 5.83
C TYR A 184 -10.71 -22.24 7.29
N ASN A 185 -12.02 -22.36 7.56
CA ASN A 185 -12.55 -22.47 8.93
C ASN A 185 -11.90 -23.54 9.83
N ASN A 186 -11.50 -24.69 9.27
CA ASN A 186 -10.99 -25.82 10.05
C ASN A 186 -9.64 -26.35 9.54
N GLY A 187 -8.84 -25.52 8.90
CA GLY A 187 -7.55 -25.95 8.38
C GLY A 187 -7.00 -24.99 7.35
N PHE A 188 -6.07 -25.48 6.54
CA PHE A 188 -5.56 -24.75 5.40
C PHE A 188 -5.23 -25.70 4.25
N ILE A 189 -5.30 -25.16 3.04
CA ILE A 189 -4.69 -25.76 1.86
C ILE A 189 -3.35 -25.12 1.61
N PHE A 190 -2.41 -25.89 1.09
CA PHE A 190 -1.08 -25.42 0.73
C PHE A 190 -0.59 -26.21 -0.48
N TRP A 191 0.32 -25.64 -1.25
CA TRP A 191 0.70 -26.23 -2.53
C TRP A 191 2.16 -25.98 -2.84
N ASP A 192 2.74 -26.83 -3.69
CA ASP A 192 4.03 -26.61 -4.36
C ASP A 192 3.79 -26.33 -5.86
N SER A 193 4.76 -26.64 -6.72
CA SER A 193 4.62 -26.49 -8.16
C SER A 193 3.66 -27.47 -8.83
N HIS A 194 3.32 -28.61 -8.22
CA HIS A 194 2.54 -29.69 -8.85
C HIS A 194 1.49 -30.36 -7.96
N HIS A 195 1.44 -30.04 -6.67
CA HIS A 195 0.60 -30.71 -5.70
C HIS A 195 -0.10 -29.68 -4.84
N VAL A 196 -1.36 -29.97 -4.52
CA VAL A 196 -2.14 -29.25 -3.52
C VAL A 196 -2.45 -30.24 -2.41
N TRP A 197 -2.15 -29.87 -1.18
CA TRP A 197 -2.47 -30.60 0.02
C TRP A 197 -3.43 -29.81 0.90
N MET A 198 -4.10 -30.52 1.80
CA MET A 198 -4.84 -29.93 2.90
C MET A 198 -4.32 -30.46 4.23
N LEU A 199 -4.42 -29.62 5.26
CA LEU A 199 -4.21 -30.00 6.64
C LEU A 199 -5.38 -29.44 7.46
N GLU A 200 -6.08 -30.33 8.17
CA GLU A 200 -7.12 -29.92 9.11
C GLU A 200 -6.53 -29.60 10.48
N PHE A 201 -7.05 -28.55 11.11
CA PHE A 201 -6.69 -28.25 12.48
C PHE A 201 -7.19 -29.37 13.40
N PRO A 202 -6.36 -29.84 14.34
CA PRO A 202 -6.82 -30.86 15.27
C PRO A 202 -7.91 -30.28 16.18
N GLU A 203 -8.90 -31.11 16.53
CA GLU A 203 -9.91 -30.79 17.52
C GLU A 203 -9.25 -30.24 18.79
N ALA A 204 -9.90 -29.24 19.41
CA ALA A 204 -9.41 -28.67 20.66
C ALA A 204 -9.17 -29.82 21.67
N GLN A 205 -7.90 -29.99 22.10
CA GLN A 205 -7.35 -31.01 23.00
C GLN A 205 -6.62 -32.22 22.38
N ARG A 206 -6.53 -32.36 21.05
CA ARG A 206 -5.62 -33.34 20.41
C ARG A 206 -4.36 -32.66 19.85
N GLU A 207 -3.19 -33.17 20.22
CA GLU A 207 -1.87 -32.78 19.67
C GLU A 207 -1.41 -33.71 18.54
N VAL A 208 -2.32 -34.54 18.02
CA VAL A 208 -2.04 -35.51 16.96
C VAL A 208 -2.53 -34.95 15.63
N CYS A 209 -1.66 -34.93 14.61
CA CYS A 209 -1.98 -34.45 13.27
C CYS A 209 -3.25 -35.12 12.72
N ALA A 210 -4.07 -34.38 12.00
CA ALA A 210 -4.81 -34.96 10.88
C ALA A 210 -3.82 -35.27 9.76
N ASP A 211 -4.00 -36.39 9.04
CA ASP A 211 -3.14 -36.75 7.91
C ASP A 211 -3.09 -35.62 6.88
N ILE A 212 -1.89 -35.28 6.40
CA ILE A 212 -1.72 -34.36 5.27
C ILE A 212 -2.28 -35.05 4.03
N LEU A 213 -3.44 -34.60 3.56
CA LEU A 213 -4.14 -35.21 2.45
C LEU A 213 -3.77 -34.52 1.14
N LEU A 214 -3.37 -35.31 0.14
CA LEU A 214 -3.19 -34.82 -1.23
C LEU A 214 -4.57 -34.55 -1.86
N VAL A 215 -4.86 -33.28 -2.13
CA VAL A 215 -6.12 -32.81 -2.72
C VAL A 215 -6.05 -32.84 -4.25
N TYR A 216 -4.94 -32.41 -4.83
CA TYR A 216 -4.81 -32.35 -6.29
C TYR A 216 -3.38 -32.58 -6.74
N LYS A 217 -3.23 -33.32 -7.84
CA LYS A 217 -1.97 -33.47 -8.57
C LYS A 217 -2.12 -32.83 -9.95
N ALA A 218 -1.33 -31.80 -10.19
CA ALA A 218 -1.34 -31.00 -11.39
C ALA A 218 -0.50 -31.65 -12.50
N ASP A 219 -0.99 -31.54 -13.73
CA ASP A 219 -0.27 -32.02 -14.92
C ASP A 219 0.83 -31.05 -15.35
N GLU A 220 0.59 -29.75 -15.12
CA GLU A 220 1.48 -28.64 -15.43
C GLU A 220 1.87 -27.92 -14.12
N LYS A 221 2.76 -26.94 -14.24
CA LYS A 221 3.14 -26.13 -13.07
C LYS A 221 1.94 -25.29 -12.59
N ILE A 222 1.54 -25.50 -11.34
CA ILE A 222 0.55 -24.70 -10.63
C ILE A 222 1.00 -23.24 -10.63
N GLN A 223 0.12 -22.37 -11.12
CA GLN A 223 0.34 -20.93 -11.15
C GLN A 223 -0.29 -20.26 -9.93
N LYS A 224 -1.52 -20.64 -9.58
CA LYS A 224 -2.27 -20.15 -8.43
C LYS A 224 -3.26 -21.20 -7.93
N VAL A 225 -3.57 -21.12 -6.65
CA VAL A 225 -4.65 -21.85 -5.99
C VAL A 225 -5.44 -20.84 -5.19
N PHE A 226 -6.77 -20.99 -5.17
CA PHE A 226 -7.68 -20.18 -4.36
C PHE A 226 -8.65 -21.08 -3.62
N LEU A 227 -9.04 -20.71 -2.42
CA LEU A 227 -10.24 -21.22 -1.77
C LEU A 227 -11.45 -20.53 -2.36
N GLY A 228 -12.42 -21.32 -2.81
CA GLY A 228 -13.65 -20.80 -3.40
C GLY A 228 -14.87 -21.66 -3.15
N ILE A 229 -16.02 -21.13 -3.53
CA ILE A 229 -17.34 -21.75 -3.36
C ILE A 229 -17.57 -22.03 -1.87
N LYS A 230 -17.60 -20.94 -1.08
CA LYS A 230 -17.71 -20.97 0.39
C LYS A 230 -16.65 -21.85 1.06
N ASP A 231 -15.39 -21.71 0.61
CA ASP A 231 -14.21 -22.44 1.08
C ASP A 231 -14.30 -23.97 0.97
N LYS A 232 -15.22 -24.50 0.14
CA LYS A 232 -15.36 -25.96 -0.07
C LYS A 232 -14.47 -26.49 -1.18
N TYR A 233 -14.10 -25.64 -2.12
CA TYR A 233 -13.35 -26.02 -3.30
C TYR A 233 -11.99 -25.32 -3.36
N ALA A 234 -10.96 -26.07 -3.70
CA ALA A 234 -9.71 -25.53 -4.19
C ALA A 234 -9.87 -25.24 -5.70
N ILE A 235 -9.82 -23.96 -6.08
CA ILE A 235 -9.78 -23.51 -7.47
C ILE A 235 -8.32 -23.47 -7.91
N VAL A 236 -7.88 -24.46 -8.67
CA VAL A 236 -6.47 -24.64 -9.06
C VAL A 236 -6.26 -24.20 -10.50
N HIS A 237 -5.39 -23.21 -10.70
CA HIS A 237 -4.86 -22.85 -12.01
C HIS A 237 -3.61 -23.70 -12.30
N ASP A 238 -3.87 -24.86 -12.90
CA ASP A 238 -2.90 -25.85 -13.34
C ASP A 238 -2.41 -25.51 -14.77
N GLY A 239 -1.75 -24.36 -14.91
CA GLY A 239 -1.13 -23.87 -16.15
C GLY A 239 -2.10 -23.62 -17.32
N ARG A 240 -2.58 -24.70 -17.95
CA ARG A 240 -3.47 -24.70 -19.12
C ARG A 240 -4.94 -24.97 -18.80
N LYS A 241 -5.28 -25.22 -17.53
CA LYS A 241 -6.66 -25.40 -17.10
C LYS A 241 -6.89 -24.79 -15.73
N VAL A 242 -8.15 -24.48 -15.48
CA VAL A 242 -8.67 -24.19 -14.15
C VAL A 242 -9.58 -25.35 -13.76
N VAL A 243 -9.31 -25.94 -12.60
CA VAL A 243 -10.12 -27.01 -12.02
C VAL A 243 -10.62 -26.58 -10.65
N ALA A 244 -11.82 -27.03 -10.29
CA ALA A 244 -12.36 -26.92 -8.95
C ALA A 244 -12.33 -28.32 -8.32
N VAL A 245 -11.66 -28.47 -7.19
CA VAL A 245 -11.54 -29.75 -6.49
C VAL A 245 -12.19 -29.61 -5.12
N ASP A 246 -13.13 -30.50 -4.80
CA ASP A 246 -13.71 -30.55 -3.46
C ASP A 246 -12.61 -30.95 -2.47
N ILE A 247 -12.34 -30.09 -1.50
CA ILE A 247 -11.23 -30.26 -0.56
C ILE A 247 -11.48 -31.50 0.33
N GLN A 248 -12.74 -31.73 0.72
CA GLN A 248 -13.13 -32.83 1.61
C GLN A 248 -13.33 -34.14 0.84
N ASN A 249 -13.59 -34.07 -0.47
CA ASN A 249 -13.68 -35.22 -1.35
C ASN A 249 -12.82 -35.00 -2.62
N PRO A 250 -11.49 -35.18 -2.55
CA PRO A 250 -10.60 -34.96 -3.69
C PRO A 250 -10.95 -35.75 -4.97
N ALA A 251 -11.72 -36.84 -4.86
CA ALA A 251 -12.23 -37.58 -6.02
C ALA A 251 -13.26 -36.77 -6.83
N ALA A 252 -13.94 -35.80 -6.22
CA ALA A 252 -14.84 -34.87 -6.87
C ALA A 252 -14.08 -33.64 -7.40
N SER A 253 -13.50 -33.79 -8.59
CA SER A 253 -12.83 -32.72 -9.32
C SER A 253 -13.55 -32.35 -10.61
N PHE A 254 -13.63 -31.06 -10.91
CA PHE A 254 -14.42 -30.50 -12.00
C PHE A 254 -13.57 -29.57 -12.85
N LEU A 255 -13.55 -29.81 -14.16
CA LEU A 255 -12.91 -28.89 -15.10
C LEU A 255 -13.77 -27.63 -15.23
N VAL A 256 -13.26 -26.49 -14.76
CA VAL A 256 -13.93 -25.19 -14.88
C VAL A 256 -13.67 -24.61 -16.26
N ARG A 257 -12.41 -24.60 -16.70
CA ARG A 257 -12.03 -23.99 -17.98
C ARG A 257 -10.71 -24.55 -18.51
N ARG A 258 -10.62 -24.74 -19.83
CA ARG A 258 -9.33 -24.86 -20.53
C ARG A 258 -8.88 -23.49 -21.01
N LEU A 259 -7.63 -23.18 -20.74
CA LEU A 259 -6.97 -21.95 -21.15
C LEU A 259 -6.24 -22.20 -22.47
N ILE A 260 -6.36 -21.24 -23.38
CA ILE A 260 -5.77 -21.32 -24.72
C ILE A 260 -4.27 -21.00 -24.64
N SER A 261 -3.90 -20.02 -23.83
CA SER A 261 -2.52 -19.57 -23.66
C SER A 261 -1.87 -20.14 -22.40
N SER A 262 -0.58 -20.51 -22.48
CA SER A 262 0.23 -20.88 -21.33
C SER A 262 0.58 -19.69 -20.41
N VAL A 263 0.41 -18.46 -20.90
CA VAL A 263 0.58 -17.21 -20.14
C VAL A 263 -0.75 -16.58 -19.75
N ALA A 264 -1.83 -17.39 -19.74
CA ALA A 264 -3.11 -16.97 -19.20
C ALA A 264 -2.97 -16.64 -17.70
N ALA A 265 -3.74 -15.67 -17.24
CA ALA A 265 -3.76 -15.25 -15.84
C ALA A 265 -5.15 -15.46 -15.27
N VAL A 266 -5.22 -15.99 -14.06
CA VAL A 266 -6.46 -16.29 -13.36
C VAL A 266 -6.52 -15.52 -12.04
N TYR A 267 -7.68 -14.95 -11.77
CA TYR A 267 -8.03 -14.29 -10.53
C TYR A 267 -9.40 -14.76 -10.09
N TYR A 268 -9.57 -14.97 -8.80
CA TYR A 268 -10.82 -15.41 -8.23
C TYR A 268 -11.23 -14.45 -7.12
N ASP A 269 -12.47 -13.97 -7.19
CA ASP A 269 -13.08 -13.15 -6.14
C ASP A 269 -13.96 -14.05 -5.27
N SER A 270 -13.46 -14.39 -4.08
CA SER A 270 -14.18 -15.22 -3.11
C SER A 270 -15.43 -14.57 -2.53
N ARG A 271 -15.59 -13.23 -2.63
CA ARG A 271 -16.79 -12.54 -2.13
C ARG A 271 -17.96 -12.67 -3.09
N SER A 272 -17.69 -12.59 -4.38
CA SER A 272 -18.71 -12.66 -5.43
C SER A 272 -18.78 -14.02 -6.12
N GLU A 273 -17.87 -14.95 -5.78
CA GLU A 273 -17.78 -16.28 -6.39
C GLU A 273 -17.53 -16.21 -7.91
N VAL A 274 -16.76 -15.21 -8.35
CA VAL A 274 -16.48 -14.93 -9.77
C VAL A 274 -15.02 -15.22 -10.11
N LEU A 275 -14.83 -16.00 -11.17
CA LEU A 275 -13.54 -16.23 -11.79
C LEU A 275 -13.32 -15.23 -12.94
N TYR A 276 -12.28 -14.44 -12.83
CA TYR A 276 -11.79 -13.58 -13.91
C TYR A 276 -10.53 -14.19 -14.51
N PHE A 277 -10.43 -14.15 -15.83
CA PHE A 277 -9.22 -14.63 -16.49
C PHE A 277 -8.88 -13.81 -17.72
N ARG A 278 -7.59 -13.55 -17.88
CA ARG A 278 -7.01 -13.03 -19.11
C ARG A 278 -6.50 -14.21 -19.92
N ASP A 279 -7.03 -14.38 -21.11
CA ASP A 279 -6.60 -15.44 -22.03
C ASP A 279 -6.70 -14.97 -23.49
N LYS A 280 -6.13 -15.75 -24.40
CA LYS A 280 -6.18 -15.51 -25.83
C LYS A 280 -7.63 -15.62 -26.33
N ALA A 281 -8.10 -14.65 -27.12
CA ALA A 281 -9.42 -14.74 -27.72
C ALA A 281 -9.43 -15.78 -28.85
N ALA A 282 -10.48 -16.60 -28.90
CA ALA A 282 -10.55 -17.74 -29.81
C ALA A 282 -10.35 -17.31 -31.28
N GLY A 283 -9.43 -17.97 -31.98
CA GLY A 283 -9.11 -17.67 -33.38
C GLY A 283 -8.34 -16.36 -33.61
N THR A 284 -7.83 -15.70 -32.57
CA THR A 284 -7.07 -14.44 -32.69
C THR A 284 -5.76 -14.50 -31.92
N ASP A 285 -4.79 -13.64 -32.25
CA ASP A 285 -3.55 -13.47 -31.48
C ASP A 285 -3.65 -12.45 -30.33
N THR A 286 -4.85 -11.94 -30.06
CA THR A 286 -5.09 -10.95 -29.02
C THR A 286 -5.56 -11.60 -27.71
N TYR A 287 -5.37 -10.88 -26.61
CA TYR A 287 -5.80 -11.30 -25.28
C TYR A 287 -7.01 -10.48 -24.85
N SER A 288 -8.00 -11.16 -24.26
CA SER A 288 -9.21 -10.55 -23.71
C SER A 288 -9.39 -10.97 -22.25
N ILE A 289 -10.20 -10.20 -21.53
CA ILE A 289 -10.62 -10.53 -20.18
C ILE A 289 -12.00 -11.18 -20.27
N PHE A 290 -12.14 -12.29 -19.56
CA PHE A 290 -13.35 -13.06 -19.45
C PHE A 290 -13.74 -13.21 -17.99
N ARG A 291 -15.03 -13.46 -17.75
CA ARG A 291 -15.56 -13.74 -16.41
C ARG A 291 -16.48 -14.96 -16.45
N ILE A 292 -16.45 -15.76 -15.38
CA ILE A 292 -17.35 -16.89 -15.15
C ILE A 292 -17.86 -16.77 -13.71
N GLU A 293 -19.18 -16.81 -13.53
CA GLU A 293 -19.81 -16.91 -12.22
C GLU A 293 -19.84 -18.39 -11.80
N LEU A 294 -19.21 -18.74 -10.68
CA LEU A 294 -19.15 -20.12 -10.18
C LEU A 294 -20.32 -20.46 -9.26
N MET A 295 -20.87 -19.46 -8.57
CA MET A 295 -22.17 -19.55 -7.92
C MET A 295 -23.06 -18.42 -8.45
N PRO A 296 -23.99 -18.68 -9.38
CA PRO A 296 -24.92 -17.67 -9.81
C PRO A 296 -25.73 -17.21 -8.58
N VAL A 297 -25.85 -15.90 -8.40
CA VAL A 297 -26.78 -15.34 -7.40
C VAL A 297 -28.17 -15.84 -7.79
N ILE A 298 -28.76 -16.69 -6.95
CA ILE A 298 -30.15 -17.13 -7.10
C ILE A 298 -31.01 -15.88 -6.86
N GLY A 299 -31.24 -15.10 -7.92
CA GLY A 299 -31.88 -13.80 -7.86
C GLY A 299 -32.29 -13.22 -9.22
N GLU A 300 -31.68 -13.64 -10.32
CA GLU A 300 -32.17 -13.30 -11.66
C GLU A 300 -32.31 -14.56 -12.52
N ARG A 301 -33.45 -15.24 -12.39
CA ARG A 301 -34.06 -15.82 -13.59
C ARG A 301 -34.39 -14.62 -14.48
N LYS A 302 -33.51 -14.28 -15.41
CA LYS A 302 -33.99 -13.65 -16.64
C LYS A 302 -34.85 -14.71 -17.30
N GLU A 303 -36.16 -14.49 -17.26
CA GLU A 303 -37.08 -15.07 -18.24
C GLU A 303 -36.40 -14.89 -19.60
N TYR A 304 -35.94 -15.99 -20.18
CA TYR A 304 -35.78 -16.02 -21.61
C TYR A 304 -37.20 -15.85 -22.14
N GLU A 305 -37.47 -14.68 -22.72
CA GLU A 305 -38.58 -14.49 -23.64
C GLU A 305 -38.38 -15.52 -24.76
N GLU A 306 -39.05 -16.67 -24.62
CA GLU A 306 -39.43 -17.47 -25.76
C GLU A 306 -40.48 -16.68 -26.54
N GLY A 307 -40.16 -16.36 -27.79
CA GLY A 307 -41.17 -16.06 -28.78
C GLY A 307 -40.59 -15.54 -30.09
N PRO A 308 -41.32 -15.69 -31.20
CA PRO A 308 -41.94 -16.91 -31.72
C PRO A 308 -41.15 -17.55 -32.86
#